data_AF-A0A2V7Y717-F1
#
_entry.id   AF-A0A2V7Y717-F1
#
_cell.length_a   1.000
_cell.length_b   1.000
_cell.length_c   1.000
_cell.angle_alpha   90.00
_cell.angle_beta   90.00
_cell.angle_gamma   90.00
#
_symmetry.space_group_name_H-M   'P 1'
#
loop_
_entity.id
_entity.type
_entity.pdbx_description
1 polymer ?
#
loop_
_entity_poly.entity_id
_entity_poly.type
_entity_poly.pdbx_seq_one_letter_code
_entity_poly.pdbx_strand_id
1 'polypeptide(L)'
;MASTSALAPATLRRRAVAHLRGADPVLAALIDRVGPCRWVVRDGVEPFAALASSIVYQQISGKAAAAILARVNALDGGGRLRPAHVVAATDEALRACG
;
A
#
# COMPACT_ATOMS: atom_id res chain seq x y z
N MET A 1 8.74 13.71 5.81
CA MET A 1 9.62 12.53 5.86
C MET A 1 9.25 11.60 4.72
N ALA A 2 10.21 11.30 3.84
CA ALA A 2 10.02 10.34 2.76
C ALA A 2 9.85 8.94 3.36
N SER A 3 8.80 8.21 2.96
CA SER A 3 8.60 6.83 3.41
C SER A 3 9.73 5.97 2.85
N THR A 4 10.45 5.28 3.72
CA THR A 4 11.50 4.32 3.32
C THR A 4 10.87 2.94 3.24
N SER A 5 11.21 2.18 2.21
CA SER A 5 10.74 0.81 2.04
C SER A 5 11.93 -0.14 2.07
N ALA A 6 11.90 -1.11 2.97
CA ALA A 6 12.95 -2.12 3.10
C ALA A 6 12.30 -3.49 3.28
N LEU A 7 13.03 -4.54 2.89
CA LEU A 7 12.61 -5.90 3.19
C LEU A 7 12.37 -6.03 4.70
N ALA A 8 11.26 -6.66 5.06
CA ALA A 8 10.97 -6.97 6.46
C ALA A 8 12.16 -7.74 7.07
N PRO A 9 12.44 -7.57 8.38
CA PRO A 9 13.55 -8.22 9.04
C PRO A 9 13.63 -9.70 8.69
N ALA A 10 14.82 -10.17 8.31
CA ALA A 10 14.98 -11.54 7.81
C ALA A 10 14.55 -12.59 8.86
N THR A 11 14.76 -12.29 10.15
CA THR A 11 14.27 -13.09 11.28
C THR A 11 12.75 -13.20 11.30
N LEU A 12 12.03 -12.10 11.11
CA LEU A 12 10.57 -12.07 11.05
C LEU A 12 10.05 -12.89 9.86
N ARG A 13 10.62 -12.69 8.66
CA ARG A 13 10.25 -13.44 7.46
C ARG A 13 10.49 -14.95 7.63
N ARG A 14 11.65 -15.35 8.17
CA ARG A 14 11.95 -16.78 8.41
C ARG A 14 11.00 -17.41 9.43
N ARG A 15 10.70 -16.72 10.53
CA ARG A 15 9.75 -17.20 11.55
C ARG A 15 8.35 -17.38 10.98
N ALA A 16 7.87 -16.41 10.19
CA ALA A 16 6.57 -16.50 9.54
C ALA A 16 6.50 -17.68 8.55
N VAL A 17 7.54 -17.83 7.70
CA VAL A 17 7.62 -18.96 6.76
C VAL A 17 7.63 -20.30 7.49
N ALA A 18 8.47 -20.46 8.51
CA ALA A 18 8.54 -21.72 9.27
C ALA A 18 7.20 -22.06 9.95
N HIS A 19 6.53 -21.06 10.53
CA HIS A 19 5.21 -21.25 11.15
C HIS A 19 4.16 -21.68 10.14
N LEU A 20 4.02 -20.97 9.01
CA LEU A 20 3.02 -21.28 7.98
C LEU A 20 3.27 -22.66 7.35
N ARG A 21 4.53 -23.03 7.11
CA ARG A 21 4.90 -24.37 6.62
C ARG A 21 4.51 -25.47 7.59
N GLY A 22 4.69 -25.26 8.89
CA GLY A 22 4.34 -26.24 9.92
C GLY A 22 2.84 -26.35 10.18
N ALA A 23 2.08 -25.27 9.94
CA ALA A 23 0.65 -25.21 10.21
C ALA A 23 -0.22 -25.73 9.05
N ASP A 24 0.23 -25.60 7.79
CA ASP A 24 -0.57 -25.95 6.61
C ASP A 24 0.28 -26.50 5.45
N PRO A 25 0.09 -27.77 5.03
CA PRO A 25 0.84 -28.38 3.93
C PRO A 25 0.55 -27.75 2.56
N VAL A 26 -0.64 -27.17 2.34
CA VAL A 26 -0.97 -26.44 1.11
C VAL A 26 -0.17 -25.15 1.04
N LEU A 27 -0.07 -24.41 2.15
CA LEU A 27 0.79 -23.23 2.23
C LEU A 27 2.27 -23.60 2.07
N ALA A 28 2.71 -24.74 2.63
CA ALA A 28 4.08 -25.20 2.46
C ALA A 28 4.45 -25.43 0.99
N ALA A 29 3.59 -26.10 0.23
CA ALA A 29 3.78 -26.34 -1.21
C ALA A 29 3.69 -25.03 -2.03
N LEU A 30 2.83 -24.09 -1.63
CA LEU A 30 2.77 -22.77 -2.25
C LEU A 30 4.06 -21.98 -2.04
N ILE A 31 4.60 -21.99 -0.82
CA ILE A 31 5.86 -21.32 -0.47
C ILE A 31 7.02 -21.90 -1.28
N ASP A 32 7.09 -23.23 -1.45
CA ASP A 32 8.15 -23.86 -2.26
C ASP A 32 8.08 -23.45 -3.74
N ARG A 33 6.87 -23.29 -4.28
CA ARG A 33 6.65 -22.86 -5.67
C ARG A 33 6.91 -21.37 -5.89
N VAL A 34 6.55 -20.50 -4.95
CA VAL A 34 6.74 -19.03 -5.06
C VAL A 34 8.18 -18.63 -4.71
N GLY A 35 8.81 -19.37 -3.79
CA GLY A 35 10.17 -19.10 -3.32
C GLY A 35 10.24 -18.07 -2.18
N PRO A 36 11.40 -17.41 -2.01
CA PRO A 36 11.66 -16.58 -0.83
C PRO A 36 10.63 -15.45 -0.63
N CYS A 37 10.12 -15.30 0.60
CA CYS A 37 9.24 -14.19 0.97
C CYS A 37 9.99 -12.85 0.81
N ARG A 38 9.51 -11.97 -0.07
CA ARG A 38 10.06 -10.62 -0.32
C ARG A 38 9.17 -9.51 0.23
N TRP A 39 8.49 -9.77 1.35
CA TRP A 39 7.64 -8.77 1.98
C TRP A 39 8.46 -7.55 2.41
N VAL A 40 7.96 -6.37 2.05
CA VAL A 40 8.56 -5.06 2.31
C VAL A 40 7.69 -4.32 3.32
N VAL A 41 8.32 -3.84 4.39
CA VAL A 41 7.67 -2.94 5.34
C VAL A 41 7.87 -1.51 4.85
N ARG A 42 6.82 -0.71 4.94
CA ARG A 42 6.87 0.72 4.66
C ARG A 42 6.92 1.45 5.99
N ASP A 43 8.04 2.12 6.25
CA ASP A 43 8.22 2.94 7.44
C ASP A 43 7.86 4.40 7.16
N GLY A 44 7.47 5.13 8.21
CA GLY A 44 7.11 6.54 8.09
C GLY A 44 5.89 6.78 7.18
N VAL A 45 4.98 5.81 7.12
CA VAL A 45 3.70 5.98 6.44
C VAL A 45 2.84 6.92 7.29
N GLU A 46 2.35 7.99 6.66
CA GLU A 46 1.45 8.91 7.33
C GLU A 46 0.03 8.30 7.33
N PRO A 47 -0.62 8.12 8.50
CA PRO A 47 -1.86 7.36 8.62
C PRO A 47 -3.00 7.82 7.71
N PHE A 48 -3.20 9.14 7.57
CA PHE A 48 -4.26 9.66 6.72
C PHE A 48 -4.03 9.31 5.25
N ALA A 49 -2.82 9.57 4.74
CA ALA A 49 -2.45 9.22 3.37
C ALA A 49 -2.53 7.70 3.13
N ALA A 50 -2.20 6.87 4.14
CA ALA A 50 -2.33 5.42 4.06
C ALA A 50 -3.80 5.00 3.89
N LEU A 51 -4.68 5.58 4.71
CA LEU A 51 -6.11 5.28 4.71
C LEU A 51 -6.75 5.76 3.40
N ALA A 52 -6.50 7.00 3.00
CA ALA A 52 -7.01 7.56 1.75
C ALA A 52 -6.54 6.74 0.53
N SER A 53 -5.25 6.37 0.49
CA SER A 53 -4.75 5.48 -0.57
C SER A 53 -5.45 4.12 -0.54
N SER A 54 -5.68 3.55 0.64
CA SER A 54 -6.38 2.26 0.78
C SER A 54 -7.81 2.34 0.26
N ILE A 55 -8.52 3.44 0.48
CA ILE A 55 -9.87 3.69 -0.05
C ILE A 55 -9.84 3.79 -1.57
N VAL A 56 -8.91 4.57 -2.15
CA VAL A 56 -8.76 4.70 -3.60
C VAL A 56 -8.47 3.36 -4.30
N TYR A 57 -7.79 2.43 -3.62
CA TYR A 57 -7.46 1.10 -4.18
C TYR A 57 -8.61 0.07 -4.12
N GLN A 58 -9.76 0.41 -3.54
CA GLN A 58 -10.87 -0.53 -3.41
C GLN A 58 -11.49 -0.85 -4.78
N GLN A 59 -11.73 -2.14 -5.02
CA GLN A 59 -12.48 -2.68 -6.18
C GLN A 59 -11.92 -2.34 -7.57
N ILE A 60 -10.69 -1.82 -7.67
CA ILE A 60 -10.06 -1.47 -8.95
C ILE A 60 -8.62 -2.01 -9.04
N SER A 61 -8.08 -2.05 -10.26
CA SER A 61 -6.70 -2.49 -10.46
C SER A 61 -5.69 -1.55 -9.80
N GLY A 62 -4.55 -2.09 -9.34
CA GLY A 62 -3.50 -1.27 -8.74
C GLY A 62 -2.94 -0.19 -9.67
N LYS A 63 -2.99 -0.41 -10.99
CA LYS A 63 -2.60 0.60 -12.00
C LYS A 63 -3.62 1.74 -12.10
N ALA A 64 -4.92 1.42 -12.08
CA ALA A 64 -5.97 2.43 -12.09
C ALA A 64 -5.94 3.28 -10.82
N ALA A 65 -5.84 2.63 -9.66
CA ALA A 65 -5.76 3.31 -8.37
C ALA A 65 -4.53 4.22 -8.25
N ALA A 66 -3.37 3.77 -8.73
CA ALA A 66 -2.16 4.59 -8.76
C ALA A 66 -2.35 5.86 -9.62
N ALA A 67 -3.04 5.74 -10.76
CA ALA A 67 -3.31 6.88 -11.64
C ALA A 67 -4.30 7.88 -11.01
N ILE A 68 -5.36 7.40 -10.35
CA ILE A 68 -6.32 8.25 -9.63
C ILE A 68 -5.63 8.97 -8.47
N LEU A 69 -4.89 8.23 -7.63
CA LEU A 69 -4.18 8.80 -6.50
C LEU A 69 -3.14 9.85 -6.92
N ALA A 70 -2.47 9.66 -8.06
CA ALA A 70 -1.54 10.65 -8.62
C ALA A 70 -2.25 11.95 -8.98
N ARG A 71 -3.45 11.89 -9.58
CA ARG A 71 -4.26 13.09 -9.89
C ARG A 71 -4.78 13.78 -8.63
N VAL A 72 -5.27 13.00 -7.66
CA VAL A 72 -5.72 13.53 -6.35
C VAL A 72 -4.59 14.27 -5.65
N ASN A 73 -3.38 13.71 -5.63
CA ASN A 73 -2.19 14.35 -5.05
C ASN A 73 -1.78 15.64 -5.79
N ALA A 74 -2.17 15.81 -7.05
CA ALA A 74 -1.84 16.98 -7.86
C ALA A 74 -2.83 18.15 -7.68
N LEU A 75 -3.97 17.94 -7.01
CA LEU A 75 -5.00 18.99 -6.83
C LEU A 75 -4.51 20.22 -6.05
N ASP A 76 -3.52 20.07 -5.16
CA ASP A 76 -3.02 21.14 -4.30
C ASP A 76 -1.49 21.34 -4.44
N GLY A 77 -1.01 21.49 -5.66
CA GLY A 77 0.40 21.81 -5.94
C GLY A 77 1.37 20.62 -5.85
N GLY A 78 0.85 19.40 -5.66
CA GLY A 78 1.64 18.17 -5.65
C GLY A 78 2.13 17.78 -4.25
N GLY A 79 2.25 16.47 -4.03
CA GLY A 79 2.77 15.91 -2.77
C GLY A 79 1.85 14.86 -2.18
N ARG A 80 2.07 14.53 -0.91
CA ARG A 80 1.24 13.54 -0.21
C ARG A 80 -0.08 14.17 0.21
N LEU A 81 -1.21 13.51 -0.05
CA LEU A 81 -2.53 13.92 0.41
C LEU A 81 -2.57 14.14 1.93
N ARG A 82 -3.21 15.24 2.35
CA ARG A 82 -3.44 15.62 3.75
C ARG A 82 -4.92 15.90 3.96
N PRO A 83 -5.43 15.85 5.21
CA PRO A 83 -6.83 16.16 5.50
C PRO A 83 -7.28 17.50 4.94
N ALA A 84 -6.44 18.54 5.07
CA ALA A 84 -6.74 19.88 4.58
C ALA A 84 -7.00 19.94 3.07
N HIS A 85 -6.30 19.14 2.26
CA HIS A 85 -6.50 19.11 0.81
C HIS A 85 -7.88 18.54 0.45
N VAL A 86 -8.33 17.53 1.20
CA VAL A 86 -9.66 16.92 1.00
C VAL A 86 -10.77 17.88 1.40
N VAL A 87 -10.58 18.61 2.51
CA VAL A 87 -11.54 19.64 2.97
C VAL A 87 -11.62 20.82 1.99
N ALA A 88 -10.49 21.17 1.34
CA ALA A 88 -10.44 22.26 0.37
C ALA A 88 -10.98 21.87 -1.03
N ALA A 89 -10.98 20.59 -1.37
CA ALA A 89 -11.46 20.10 -2.66
C ALA A 89 -12.98 19.98 -2.68
N THR A 90 -13.60 20.27 -3.82
CA THR A 90 -15.00 19.92 -4.05
C THR A 90 -15.12 18.45 -4.45
N ASP A 91 -16.29 17.87 -4.19
CA ASP A 91 -16.61 16.53 -4.67
C ASP A 91 -16.43 16.40 -6.19
N GLU A 92 -16.80 17.43 -6.96
CA GLU A 92 -16.64 17.45 -8.42
C GLU A 92 -15.17 17.37 -8.83
N ALA A 93 -14.28 18.08 -8.13
CA ALA A 93 -12.85 18.03 -8.38
C ALA A 93 -12.25 16.65 -8.05
N LEU A 94 -12.72 16.03 -6.96
CA LEU A 94 -12.32 14.67 -6.59
C LEU A 94 -12.83 13.64 -7.61
N ARG A 95 -14.09 13.73 -8.04
CA ARG A 95 -14.66 12.85 -9.08
C ARG A 95 -13.94 12.99 -10.42
N ALA A 96 -13.51 14.20 -10.79
CA ALA A 96 -12.73 14.42 -12.01
C ALA A 96 -11.35 13.73 -11.99
N CYS A 97 -10.85 13.31 -10.83
CA CYS A 97 -9.64 12.51 -10.72
C CYS A 97 -9.83 11.05 -11.12
N GLY A 98 -11.05 10.60 -11.43
CA GLY A 98 -11.36 9.26 -11.94
C GLY A 98 -12.06 8.36 -10.92
#